data_AF-A0A255PD32-F1
#
_entry.id   AF-A0A255PD32-F1
#
_cell.length_a   1.000
_cell.length_b   1.000
_cell.length_c   1.000
_cell.angle_alpha   90.00
_cell.angle_beta   90.00
_cell.angle_gamma   90.00
#
_symmetry.space_group_name_H-M   'P 1'
#
loop_
_entity.id
_entity.type
_entity.pdbx_description
1 polymer ?
#
loop_
_entity_poly.entity_id
_entity_poly.type
_entity_poly.pdbx_seq_one_letter_code
_entity_poly.pdbx_strand_id
1 'polypeptide(L)'
;MDELVEFLRARLAEDERAARQATEGPWTAEVSGETGHCVIPSDAQSTREYVARTQLYAAAFDAEHIARHDPARVLREIEAKRRLLNEYTKVATNDVNEVEYAHGWANALGEAVRLLALPYADHPNYRKEWRPDGGQ
;
A
#
# COMPACT_ATOMS: atom_id res chain seq x y z
N MET A 1 7.49 -17.98 -8.97
CA MET A 1 7.13 -17.18 -7.78
C MET A 1 8.22 -16.20 -7.38
N ASP A 2 9.50 -16.57 -7.47
CA ASP A 2 10.62 -15.66 -7.18
C ASP A 2 10.56 -14.33 -7.94
N GLU A 3 10.26 -14.36 -9.24
CA GLU A 3 10.13 -13.13 -10.05
C GLU A 3 8.98 -12.22 -9.58
N LEU A 4 7.89 -12.79 -9.07
CA LEU A 4 6.77 -12.03 -8.50
C LEU A 4 7.18 -11.39 -7.16
N VAL A 5 7.93 -12.11 -6.33
CA VAL A 5 8.46 -11.58 -5.07
C VAL A 5 9.43 -10.42 -5.35
N GLU A 6 10.34 -10.56 -6.31
CA GLU A 6 11.25 -9.48 -6.71
C GLU A 6 10.50 -8.28 -7.30
N PHE A 7 9.49 -8.52 -8.13
CA PHE A 7 8.62 -7.48 -8.63
C PHE A 7 7.94 -6.70 -7.50
N LEU A 8 7.35 -7.39 -6.51
CA LEU A 8 6.71 -6.76 -5.35
C LEU A 8 7.71 -6.01 -4.48
N ARG A 9 8.91 -6.55 -4.24
CA ARG A 9 9.98 -5.85 -3.51
C ARG A 9 10.34 -4.53 -4.20
N ALA A 10 10.47 -4.53 -5.53
CA ALA A 10 10.75 -3.33 -6.31
C ALA A 10 9.62 -2.29 -6.20
N ARG A 11 8.35 -2.69 -6.37
CA ARG A 11 7.20 -1.78 -6.23
C ARG A 11 7.08 -1.19 -4.82
N LEU A 12 7.24 -2.03 -3.79
CA LEU A 12 7.21 -1.56 -2.40
C LEU A 12 8.38 -0.61 -2.08
N ALA A 13 9.55 -0.76 -2.72
CA ALA A 13 10.65 0.18 -2.57
C ALA A 13 10.38 1.52 -3.26
N GLU A 14 9.69 1.52 -4.41
CA GLU A 14 9.22 2.73 -5.08
C GLU A 14 8.19 3.48 -4.23
N ASP A 15 7.21 2.76 -3.69
CA ASP A 15 6.18 3.33 -2.81
C ASP A 15 6.79 3.86 -1.51
N GLU A 16 7.76 3.15 -0.93
CA GLU A 16 8.48 3.62 0.26
C GLU A 16 9.24 4.92 -0.04
N ARG A 17 9.95 4.98 -1.17
CA ARG A 17 10.69 6.18 -1.56
C ARG A 17 9.75 7.36 -1.74
N ALA A 18 8.59 7.15 -2.37
CA ALA A 18 7.57 8.20 -2.52
C ALA A 18 7.04 8.67 -1.16
N ALA A 19 6.70 7.74 -0.26
CA ALA A 19 6.24 8.07 1.08
C ALA A 19 7.29 8.85 1.89
N ARG A 20 8.57 8.45 1.82
CA ARG A 20 9.67 9.15 2.53
C ARG A 20 9.97 10.55 1.98
N GLN A 21 9.64 10.82 0.72
CA GLN A 21 9.83 12.14 0.11
C GLN A 21 8.69 13.11 0.43
N ALA A 22 7.53 12.60 0.84
CA ALA A 22 6.40 13.42 1.28
C ALA A 22 6.65 14.02 2.67
N THR A 23 5.87 15.06 3.02
CA THR A 23 5.89 15.64 4.37
C THR A 23 5.56 14.57 5.41
N GLU A 24 6.33 14.51 6.49
CA GLU A 24 6.15 13.48 7.52
C GLU A 24 4.73 13.51 8.10
N GLY A 25 4.20 12.32 8.38
CA GLY A 25 2.91 12.14 9.06
C GLY A 25 3.05 12.19 10.59
N PRO A 26 1.93 12.13 11.33
CA PRO A 26 0.58 11.93 10.82
C PRO A 26 0.01 13.22 10.24
N TRP A 27 -0.85 13.07 9.24
CA TRP A 27 -1.62 14.17 8.68
C TRP A 27 -3.02 14.21 9.28
N THR A 28 -3.60 15.40 9.36
CA THR A 28 -4.98 15.62 9.78
C THR A 28 -5.75 16.37 8.71
N ALA A 29 -7.03 16.05 8.57
CA ALA A 29 -7.96 16.81 7.76
C ALA A 29 -8.51 17.96 8.61
N GLU A 30 -8.29 19.19 8.16
CA GLU A 30 -8.76 20.39 8.84
C GLU A 30 -9.86 21.05 8.02
N VAL A 31 -10.99 21.29 8.67
CA VAL A 31 -12.15 21.96 8.07
C VAL A 31 -12.15 23.42 8.52
N SER A 32 -11.43 24.28 7.79
CA SER A 32 -11.44 25.72 8.06
C SER A 32 -12.38 26.45 7.10
N GLY A 33 -13.27 27.29 7.65
CA GLY A 33 -14.16 28.15 6.87
C GLY A 33 -13.44 29.24 6.07
N GLU A 34 -12.22 29.63 6.45
CA GLU A 34 -11.44 30.66 5.75
C GLU A 34 -10.59 30.11 4.60
N THR A 35 -10.07 28.90 4.74
CA THR A 35 -9.16 28.29 3.76
C THR A 35 -9.76 27.10 3.00
N GLY A 36 -10.96 26.63 3.33
CA GLY A 36 -11.53 25.39 2.78
C GLY A 36 -10.98 24.14 3.46
N HIS A 37 -11.33 22.95 2.96
CA HIS A 37 -10.86 21.68 3.52
C HIS A 37 -9.40 21.42 3.12
N CYS A 38 -8.52 21.36 4.12
CA CYS A 38 -7.08 21.18 3.96
C CYS A 38 -6.60 19.88 4.60
N VAL A 39 -5.46 19.39 4.14
CA VAL A 39 -4.68 18.35 4.81
C VAL A 39 -3.42 19.02 5.33
N ILE A 40 -3.17 18.89 6.63
CA ILE A 40 -2.04 19.52 7.32
C ILE A 40 -1.27 18.46 8.12
N PRO A 41 0.03 18.65 8.39
CA PRO A 41 0.72 17.90 9.43
C PRO A 41 0.02 18.08 10.78
N SER A 42 -0.03 17.04 11.60
CA SER A 42 -0.74 17.07 12.89
C SER A 42 -0.19 18.11 13.89
N ASP A 43 1.06 18.54 13.69
CA ASP A 43 1.77 19.53 14.50
C ASP A 43 1.78 20.94 13.85
N ALA A 44 1.10 21.12 12.72
CA ALA A 44 0.97 22.41 12.05
C ALA A 44 0.31 23.45 12.98
N GLN A 45 0.84 24.67 12.94
CA GLN A 45 0.34 25.79 13.74
C GLN A 45 -0.66 26.65 12.96
N SER A 46 -0.74 26.46 11.65
CA SER A 46 -1.66 27.17 10.77
C SER A 46 -2.12 26.31 9.59
N THR A 47 -3.35 26.54 9.12
CA THR A 47 -3.84 25.96 7.86
C THR A 47 -3.04 26.39 6.63
N ARG A 48 -2.13 27.38 6.75
CA ARG A 48 -1.19 27.77 5.69
C ARG A 48 -0.07 26.76 5.45
N GLU A 49 0.15 25.82 6.38
CA GLU A 49 1.14 24.74 6.30
C GLU A 49 0.58 23.47 5.63
N TYR A 50 -0.48 23.63 4.82
CA TYR A 50 -1.14 22.50 4.17
C TYR A 50 -0.22 21.77 3.20
N VAL A 51 -0.30 20.43 3.22
CA VAL A 51 0.33 19.56 2.22
C VAL A 51 -0.57 19.39 1.00
N ALA A 52 -1.88 19.53 1.19
CA ALA A 52 -2.88 19.54 0.14
C ALA A 52 -4.09 20.40 0.54
N ARG A 53 -4.74 21.00 -0.46
CA ARG A 53 -5.96 21.80 -0.28
C ARG A 53 -6.96 21.45 -1.36
N THR A 54 -8.22 21.28 -0.97
CA THR A 54 -9.32 21.10 -1.91
C THR A 54 -9.95 22.46 -2.22
N GLN A 55 -10.33 22.69 -3.49
CA GLN A 55 -11.06 23.91 -3.90
C GLN A 55 -12.58 23.68 -3.96
N LEU A 56 -13.03 22.45 -3.73
CA LEU A 56 -14.44 22.08 -3.73
C LEU A 56 -15.02 22.31 -2.33
N TYR A 57 -16.15 23.01 -2.28
CA TYR A 57 -16.80 23.45 -1.04
C TYR A 57 -17.26 22.30 -0.12
N ALA A 58 -17.30 21.07 -0.62
CA ALA A 58 -17.77 19.87 0.09
C ALA A 58 -16.77 18.70 0.03
N ALA A 59 -15.48 18.98 -0.10
CA ALA A 59 -14.43 17.95 -0.22
C ALA A 59 -13.78 17.56 1.13
N ALA A 60 -14.56 17.62 2.23
CA ALA A 60 -14.12 17.11 3.53
C ALA A 60 -13.68 15.64 3.44
N PHE A 61 -14.45 14.81 2.73
CA PHE A 61 -14.15 13.40 2.54
C PHE A 61 -12.86 13.15 1.75
N ASP A 62 -12.51 14.03 0.80
CA ASP A 62 -11.25 13.93 0.06
C ASP A 62 -10.07 14.26 0.99
N ALA A 63 -10.17 15.33 1.79
CA ALA A 63 -9.15 15.68 2.76
C ALA A 63 -8.98 14.59 3.82
N GLU A 64 -10.07 14.02 4.33
CA GLU A 64 -10.04 12.88 5.25
C GLU A 64 -9.40 11.65 4.60
N HIS A 65 -9.73 11.34 3.36
CA HIS A 65 -9.13 10.21 2.64
C HIS A 65 -7.62 10.40 2.48
N ILE A 66 -7.18 11.58 2.05
CA ILE A 66 -5.75 11.90 1.88
C ILE A 66 -5.04 11.82 3.23
N ALA A 67 -5.58 12.45 4.29
CA ALA A 67 -5.02 12.41 5.64
C ALA A 67 -4.93 10.97 6.17
N ARG A 68 -5.95 10.14 5.90
CA ARG A 68 -5.95 8.72 6.28
C ARG A 68 -4.84 7.95 5.57
N HIS A 69 -4.37 8.37 4.41
CA HIS A 69 -3.31 7.74 3.64
C HIS A 69 -1.97 8.47 3.80
N ASP A 70 -1.72 9.03 4.99
CA ASP A 70 -0.48 9.74 5.31
C ASP A 70 0.78 8.85 5.15
N PRO A 71 1.96 9.45 4.91
CA PRO A 71 3.20 8.71 4.71
C PRO A 71 3.56 7.77 5.86
N ALA A 72 3.32 8.13 7.12
CA ALA A 72 3.65 7.26 8.24
C ALA A 72 2.78 5.99 8.25
N ARG A 73 1.50 6.09 7.88
CA ARG A 73 0.66 4.90 7.65
C ARG A 73 1.16 4.06 6.47
N VAL A 74 1.44 4.67 5.33
CA VAL A 74 1.91 3.96 4.13
C VAL A 74 3.19 3.16 4.43
N LEU A 75 4.14 3.75 5.17
CA LEU A 75 5.35 3.07 5.60
C LEU A 75 5.08 1.85 6.50
N ARG A 76 4.11 1.96 7.43
CA ARG A 76 3.67 0.80 8.25
C ARG A 76 3.05 -0.31 7.41
N GLU A 77 2.25 0.03 6.41
CA GLU A 77 1.66 -0.96 5.49
C GLU A 77 2.74 -1.64 4.64
N ILE A 78 3.72 -0.89 4.13
CA ILE A 78 4.86 -1.45 3.38
C ILE A 78 5.66 -2.43 4.24
N GLU A 79 5.93 -2.09 5.50
CA GLU A 79 6.63 -2.98 6.43
C GLU A 79 5.84 -4.27 6.66
N ALA A 80 4.53 -4.19 6.86
CA ALA A 80 3.67 -5.38 6.99
C ALA A 80 3.73 -6.26 5.72
N LYS A 81 3.65 -5.66 4.54
CA LYS A 81 3.77 -6.36 3.24
C LYS A 81 5.13 -7.02 3.07
N ARG A 82 6.22 -6.37 3.47
CA ARG A 82 7.58 -6.96 3.46
C ARG A 82 7.71 -8.16 4.38
N ARG A 83 7.11 -8.11 5.56
CA ARG A 83 7.07 -9.28 6.48
C ARG A 83 6.35 -10.45 5.85
N LEU A 84 5.19 -10.22 5.22
CA LEU A 84 4.47 -11.26 4.47
C LEU A 84 5.37 -11.90 3.40
N LEU A 85 6.05 -11.10 2.57
CA LEU A 85 6.98 -11.61 1.55
C LEU A 85 8.11 -12.44 2.16
N ASN A 86 8.65 -12.02 3.30
CA ASN A 86 9.70 -12.75 4.01
C ASN A 86 9.19 -14.09 4.56
N GLU A 87 7.97 -14.14 5.12
CA GLU A 87 7.36 -15.40 5.57
C GLU A 87 7.13 -16.36 4.40
N TYR A 88 6.61 -15.86 3.27
CA TYR A 88 6.44 -16.67 2.06
C TYR A 88 7.78 -17.23 1.57
N THR A 89 8.82 -16.40 1.49
CA THR A 89 10.14 -16.83 0.99
C THR A 89 10.72 -18.01 1.78
N LYS A 90 10.43 -18.12 3.09
CA LYS A 90 10.90 -19.23 3.93
C LYS A 90 10.28 -20.58 3.53
N VAL A 91 9.10 -20.56 2.92
CA VAL A 91 8.30 -21.76 2.61
C VAL A 91 8.04 -21.92 1.11
N ALA A 92 8.60 -21.05 0.27
CA ALA A 92 8.30 -20.97 -1.17
C ALA A 92 8.58 -22.29 -1.93
N THR A 93 9.52 -23.11 -1.47
CA THR A 93 9.79 -24.44 -2.07
C THR A 93 8.63 -25.42 -1.93
N ASN A 94 7.72 -25.17 -0.99
CA ASN A 94 6.57 -26.00 -0.69
C ASN A 94 5.27 -25.41 -1.26
N ASP A 95 5.34 -24.29 -1.98
CA ASP A 95 4.22 -23.70 -2.73
C ASP A 95 4.06 -24.49 -4.04
N VAL A 96 3.26 -25.55 -3.97
CA VAL A 96 3.01 -26.49 -5.06
C VAL A 96 1.52 -26.58 -5.33
N ASN A 97 1.16 -26.93 -6.56
CA ASN A 97 -0.25 -27.04 -6.95
C ASN A 97 -0.88 -28.37 -6.48
N GLU A 98 -0.79 -28.65 -5.18
CA GLU A 98 -1.30 -29.85 -4.52
C GLU A 98 -2.09 -29.46 -3.27
N VAL A 99 -3.27 -30.05 -3.09
CA VAL A 99 -4.16 -29.76 -1.95
C VAL A 99 -3.86 -30.71 -0.79
N GLU A 100 -2.58 -30.79 -0.41
CA GLU A 100 -2.15 -31.54 0.77
C GLU A 100 -1.97 -30.61 1.98
N TYR A 101 -2.36 -31.09 3.16
CA TYR A 101 -2.26 -30.32 4.41
C TYR A 101 -0.83 -29.82 4.67
N ALA A 102 0.19 -30.60 4.29
CA ALA A 102 1.60 -30.25 4.42
C ALA A 102 2.00 -29.01 3.59
N HIS A 103 1.34 -28.77 2.45
CA HIS A 103 1.60 -27.64 1.55
C HIS A 103 0.66 -26.45 1.78
N GLY A 104 -0.44 -26.66 2.51
CA GLY A 104 -1.51 -25.66 2.68
C GLY A 104 -1.03 -24.29 3.17
N TRP A 105 -0.07 -24.23 4.08
CA TRP A 105 0.50 -22.97 4.55
C TRP A 105 1.27 -22.22 3.45
N ALA A 106 2.11 -22.93 2.70
CA ALA A 106 2.90 -22.33 1.62
C ALA A 106 2.00 -21.88 0.46
N ASN A 107 1.01 -22.69 0.08
CA ASN A 107 0.04 -22.36 -0.96
C ASN A 107 -0.81 -21.14 -0.59
N ALA A 108 -1.28 -21.05 0.66
CA ALA A 108 -2.05 -19.90 1.14
C ALA A 108 -1.22 -18.61 1.15
N LEU A 109 0.06 -18.68 1.55
CA LEU A 109 0.97 -17.53 1.45
C LEU A 109 1.27 -17.17 -0.01
N GLY A 110 1.46 -18.15 -0.89
CA GLY A 110 1.63 -17.95 -2.33
C GLY A 110 0.44 -17.20 -2.94
N GLU A 111 -0.77 -17.58 -2.55
CA GLU A 111 -1.99 -16.89 -2.95
C GLU A 111 -2.06 -15.45 -2.41
N ALA A 112 -1.72 -15.25 -1.14
CA ALA A 112 -1.64 -13.91 -0.56
C ALA A 112 -0.62 -13.02 -1.29
N VAL A 113 0.51 -13.59 -1.75
CA VAL A 113 1.52 -12.88 -2.55
C VAL A 113 0.96 -12.48 -3.93
N ARG A 114 0.20 -13.36 -4.60
CA ARG A 114 -0.48 -13.03 -5.88
C ARG A 114 -1.51 -11.92 -5.70
N LEU A 115 -2.33 -12.00 -4.65
CA LEU A 115 -3.32 -10.97 -4.31
C LEU A 115 -2.67 -9.62 -3.99
N LEU A 116 -1.51 -9.63 -3.31
CA LEU A 116 -0.77 -8.43 -2.99
C LEU A 116 -0.26 -7.69 -4.23
N ALA A 117 -0.14 -8.36 -5.37
CA ALA A 117 0.32 -7.78 -6.62
C ALA A 117 -0.80 -7.11 -7.45
N LEU A 118 -2.07 -7.32 -7.09
CA LEU A 118 -3.21 -6.75 -7.81
C LEU A 118 -3.19 -5.22 -7.94
N PRO A 119 -2.78 -4.42 -6.92
CA PRO A 119 -2.67 -2.97 -7.07
C PRO A 119 -1.69 -2.52 -8.16
N TYR A 120 -0.80 -3.41 -8.61
CA TYR A 120 0.20 -3.13 -9.64
C TYR A 120 -0.13 -3.79 -10.98
N ALA A 121 -1.38 -4.25 -11.19
CA ALA A 121 -1.78 -4.99 -12.39
C ALA A 121 -1.62 -4.18 -13.70
N ASP A 122 -1.71 -2.85 -13.63
CA ASP A 122 -1.51 -1.94 -14.77
C ASP A 122 -0.03 -1.58 -15.00
N HIS A 123 0.89 -2.07 -14.17
CA HIS A 123 2.31 -1.78 -14.32
C HIS A 123 2.89 -2.53 -15.54
N PRO A 124 3.72 -1.91 -16.41
CA PRO A 124 4.24 -2.54 -17.64
C PRO A 124 4.98 -3.87 -17.43
N ASN A 125 5.67 -4.00 -16.30
CA ASN A 125 6.40 -5.22 -15.93
C ASN A 125 5.55 -6.25 -15.17
N TYR A 126 4.27 -5.97 -14.93
CA TYR A 126 3.35 -6.94 -14.34
C TYR A 126 3.03 -8.04 -15.36
N ARG A 127 3.11 -9.31 -14.96
CA ARG A 127 2.77 -10.44 -15.82
C ARG A 127 1.39 -10.96 -15.47
N LYS A 128 0.55 -11.17 -16.50
CA LYS A 128 -0.83 -11.66 -16.34
C LYS A 128 -0.89 -13.02 -15.63
N GLU A 129 0.14 -13.85 -15.77
CA GLU A 129 0.29 -15.14 -15.08
C GLU A 129 0.38 -15.02 -13.55
N TRP A 130 0.69 -13.84 -13.01
CA TRP A 130 0.71 -13.60 -11.56
C TRP A 130 -0.67 -13.26 -11.00
N ARG A 131 -1.64 -12.96 -11.87
CA ARG A 131 -3.00 -12.71 -11.44
C ARG A 131 -3.58 -14.03 -10.95
N PRO A 132 -4.09 -14.09 -9.71
CA PRO A 132 -4.78 -15.30 -9.28
C PRO A 132 -5.97 -15.53 -10.20
N ASP A 133 -6.15 -16.79 -10.60
CA ASP A 133 -7.37 -17.20 -11.28
C ASP A 133 -8.51 -16.79 -10.35
N GLY A 134 -9.47 -16.02 -10.87
CA GLY A 134 -10.61 -15.55 -10.09
C GLY A 134 -11.37 -16.76 -9.56
N GLY A 135 -10.97 -17.23 -8.37
CA GLY A 135 -11.55 -18.36 -7.70
C GLY A 135 -13.03 -18.09 -7.53
N GLN A 136 -13.80 -19.05 -8.01
CA GLN A 136 -15.26 -19.14 -8.06
C GLN A 136 -15.95 -18.70 -6.76
#